data_AF-A0A182EXX2-F1
#
_entry.id   AF-A0A182EXX2-F1
#
_cell.length_a   1.000
_cell.length_b   1.000
_cell.length_c   1.000
_cell.angle_alpha   90.00
_cell.angle_beta   90.00
_cell.angle_gamma   90.00
#
_symmetry.space_group_name_H-M   'P 1'
#
loop_
_entity.id
_entity.type
_entity.pdbx_description
1 polymer ?
#
loop_
_entity_poly.entity_id
_entity_poly.type
_entity_poly.pdbx_seq_one_letter_code
_entity_poly.pdbx_strand_id
1 'polypeptide(L)'
;MIIEKQRSIIDRFVHLLSVGFALPVVEKINKMFQEGQIDVSLARYFAIDVLEIIEPPYSEEFVETFLPIVLNREIFDKTTMTKVKAAKQFIQDVTSKTVGNKECAAK
;
A
#
# COMPACT_ATOMS: atom_id res chain seq x y z
N MET A 1 11.65 -13.96 18.43
CA MET A 1 12.53 -14.48 17.35
C MET A 1 11.80 -14.68 16.02
N ILE A 2 10.55 -15.16 16.01
CA ILE A 2 9.79 -15.41 14.76
C ILE A 2 9.35 -14.09 14.08
N ILE A 3 8.84 -13.12 14.87
CA ILE A 3 8.38 -11.81 14.36
C ILE A 3 9.52 -11.03 13.69
N GLU A 4 10.72 -11.02 14.28
CA GLU A 4 11.90 -10.37 13.69
C GLU A 4 12.29 -10.99 12.34
N LYS A 5 12.18 -12.31 12.20
CA LYS A 5 12.45 -13.00 10.94
C LYS A 5 11.40 -12.67 9.88
N GLN A 6 10.13 -12.59 10.26
CA GLN A 6 9.06 -12.22 9.34
C GLN A 6 9.18 -10.76 8.88
N ARG A 7 9.53 -9.84 9.78
CA ARG A 7 9.84 -8.44 9.42
C ARG A 7 11.00 -8.35 8.44
N SER A 8 12.08 -9.09 8.69
CA SER A 8 13.21 -9.15 7.77
C SER A 8 12.82 -9.60 6.35
N ILE A 9 11.86 -10.51 6.22
CA ILE A 9 11.31 -10.90 4.91
C ILE A 9 10.49 -9.76 4.29
N ILE A 10 9.65 -9.08 5.07
CA ILE A 10 8.90 -7.92 4.60
C ILE A 10 9.85 -6.80 4.12
N ASP A 11 10.94 -6.54 4.84
CA ASP A 11 11.95 -5.56 4.42
C ASP A 11 12.54 -5.91 3.05
N ARG A 12 12.70 -7.20 2.72
CA ARG A 12 13.15 -7.62 1.38
C ARG A 12 12.10 -7.39 0.31
N PHE A 13 10.81 -7.55 0.62
CA PHE A 13 9.73 -7.19 -0.30
C PHE A 13 9.69 -5.67 -0.54
N VAL A 14 9.83 -4.86 0.50
CA VAL A 14 9.93 -3.39 0.38
C VAL A 14 11.14 -3.01 -0.48
N HIS A 15 12.29 -3.66 -0.28
CA HIS A 15 13.45 -3.44 -1.13
C HIS A 15 13.20 -3.81 -2.60
N LEU A 16 12.59 -4.97 -2.88
CA LEU A 16 12.23 -5.38 -4.24
C LEU A 16 11.29 -4.37 -4.92
N LEU A 17 10.32 -3.85 -4.16
CA LEU A 17 9.44 -2.78 -4.62
C LEU A 17 10.24 -1.52 -4.98
N SER A 18 11.18 -1.10 -4.13
CA SER A 18 12.00 0.10 -4.35
C SER A 18 12.89 0.05 -5.59
N VAL A 19 13.25 -1.15 -6.07
CA VAL A 19 14.10 -1.35 -7.25
C VAL A 19 13.30 -1.67 -8.53
N GLY A 20 11.97 -1.50 -8.50
CA GLY A 20 11.13 -1.54 -9.71
C GLY A 20 10.15 -2.71 -9.80
N PHE A 21 10.03 -3.57 -8.77
CA PHE A 21 9.08 -4.70 -8.76
C PHE A 21 7.80 -4.39 -7.98
N ALA A 22 7.32 -3.15 -8.01
CA ALA A 22 6.21 -2.71 -7.18
C ALA A 22 4.94 -3.55 -7.33
N LEU A 23 4.45 -3.74 -8.56
CA LEU A 23 3.22 -4.49 -8.83
C LEU A 23 3.29 -5.96 -8.35
N PRO A 24 4.26 -6.78 -8.81
CA PRO A 24 4.36 -8.17 -8.35
C PRO A 24 4.49 -8.31 -6.83
N VAL A 25 5.19 -7.38 -6.19
CA VAL A 25 5.36 -7.38 -4.73
C VAL A 25 4.03 -7.10 -4.03
N VAL A 26 3.32 -6.05 -4.43
CA VAL A 26 2.03 -5.71 -3.81
C VAL A 26 0.99 -6.81 -4.05
N GLU A 27 0.90 -7.36 -5.26
CA GLU A 27 0.03 -8.51 -5.57
C GLU A 27 0.36 -9.73 -4.69
N LYS A 28 1.65 -10.03 -4.51
CA LYS A 28 2.09 -11.15 -3.68
C LYS A 28 1.70 -10.94 -2.23
N ILE A 29 1.94 -9.77 -1.66
CA ILE A 29 1.56 -9.45 -0.27
C ILE A 29 0.05 -9.49 -0.10
N ASN A 30 -0.71 -8.93 -1.05
CA ASN A 30 -2.18 -9.01 -1.07
C ASN A 30 -2.66 -10.45 -1.00
N LYS A 31 -2.13 -11.31 -1.88
CA LYS A 31 -2.47 -12.73 -1.91
C LYS A 31 -2.12 -13.42 -0.59
N MET A 32 -0.91 -13.18 -0.06
CA MET A 32 -0.47 -13.77 1.21
C MET A 32 -1.38 -13.34 2.37
N PHE A 33 -1.84 -12.10 2.39
CA PHE A 33 -2.77 -11.61 3.41
C PHE A 33 -4.16 -12.23 3.26
N GLN A 34 -4.71 -12.27 2.04
CA GLN A 34 -6.02 -12.88 1.75
C GLN A 34 -6.04 -14.39 2.05
N GLU A 35 -4.94 -15.09 1.81
CA GLU A 35 -4.78 -16.52 2.11
C GLU A 35 -4.45 -16.80 3.59
N GLY A 36 -4.33 -15.75 4.44
CA GLY A 36 -4.01 -15.89 5.86
C GLY A 36 -2.57 -16.35 6.15
N GLN A 37 -1.66 -16.25 5.17
CA GLN A 37 -0.25 -16.61 5.32
C GLN A 37 0.53 -15.55 6.11
N ILE A 38 0.07 -14.30 6.08
CA ILE A 38 0.57 -13.22 6.94
C ILE A 38 -0.59 -12.61 7.71
N ASP A 39 -0.30 -12.20 8.94
CA ASP A 39 -1.27 -11.52 9.76
C ASP A 39 -1.39 -10.03 9.40
N VAL A 40 -2.41 -9.40 9.98
CA VAL A 40 -2.70 -7.97 9.83
C VAL A 40 -1.56 -7.07 10.29
N SER A 41 -0.72 -7.51 11.23
CA SER A 41 0.39 -6.71 11.74
C SER A 41 1.54 -6.63 10.73
N LEU A 42 1.81 -7.72 10.01
CA LEU A 42 2.80 -7.77 8.92
C LEU A 42 2.30 -7.04 7.68
N ALA A 43 1.03 -7.20 7.31
CA ALA A 43 0.43 -6.46 6.21
C ALA A 43 0.46 -4.93 6.47
N ARG A 44 0.17 -4.52 7.72
CA ARG A 44 0.27 -3.11 8.14
C ARG A 44 1.71 -2.60 8.10
N TYR A 45 2.66 -3.38 8.60
CA TYR A 45 4.08 -3.02 8.57
C TYR A 45 4.56 -2.79 7.13
N PHE A 46 4.27 -3.73 6.22
CA PHE A 46 4.55 -3.57 4.80
C PHE A 46 3.92 -2.28 4.21
N ALA A 47 2.63 -2.07 4.45
CA ALA A 47 1.92 -0.94 3.86
C ALA A 47 2.46 0.41 4.35
N ILE A 48 2.83 0.52 5.64
CA ILE A 48 3.45 1.73 6.18
C ILE A 48 4.80 1.99 5.50
N ASP A 49 5.68 0.99 5.42
CA ASP A 49 6.99 1.17 4.82
C ASP A 49 6.91 1.54 3.34
N VAL A 50 5.96 0.94 2.60
CA VAL A 50 5.70 1.31 1.21
C VAL A 50 5.22 2.76 1.11
N LEU A 51 4.26 3.16 1.94
CA LEU A 51 3.73 4.53 1.94
C LEU A 51 4.80 5.60 2.22
N GLU A 52 5.82 5.28 3.02
CA GLU A 52 6.91 6.20 3.34
C GLU A 52 7.96 6.34 2.22
N ILE A 53 7.98 5.44 1.23
CA ILE A 53 8.97 5.47 0.13
C ILE A 53 8.38 5.73 -1.26
N ILE A 54 7.05 5.72 -1.39
CA ILE A 54 6.38 6.04 -2.66
C ILE A 54 5.98 7.51 -2.71
N GLU A 55 6.03 8.08 -3.91
CA GLU A 55 5.62 9.46 -4.18
C GLU A 55 4.87 9.51 -5.52
N PRO A 56 3.99 10.51 -5.74
CA PRO A 56 3.33 10.67 -7.02
C PRO A 56 4.34 11.06 -8.13
N PRO A 57 4.05 10.76 -9.42
CA PRO A 57 2.80 10.18 -9.93
C PRO A 57 2.74 8.66 -9.82
N TYR A 58 1.64 8.14 -9.26
CA TYR A 58 1.35 6.70 -9.25
C TYR A 58 0.72 6.23 -10.57
N SER A 59 1.02 5.01 -11.01
CA SER A 59 0.31 4.33 -12.10
C SER A 59 -1.08 3.88 -11.65
N GLU A 60 -2.03 3.77 -12.58
CA GLU A 60 -3.39 3.30 -12.29
C GLU A 60 -3.39 1.88 -11.73
N GLU A 61 -2.64 0.97 -12.36
CA GLU A 61 -2.49 -0.42 -11.90
C GLU A 61 -1.98 -0.50 -10.45
N PHE A 62 -0.98 0.32 -10.09
CA PHE A 62 -0.47 0.34 -8.72
C PHE A 62 -1.53 0.82 -7.73
N VAL A 63 -2.26 1.89 -8.09
CA VAL A 63 -3.33 2.43 -7.26
C VAL A 63 -4.42 1.39 -7.06
N GLU A 64 -4.90 0.75 -8.11
CA GLU A 64 -5.95 -0.28 -8.05
C GLU A 64 -5.52 -1.47 -7.18
N THR A 65 -4.25 -1.84 -7.22
CA THR A 65 -3.72 -2.98 -6.46
C THR A 65 -3.44 -2.63 -5.00
N PHE A 66 -2.92 -1.43 -4.72
CA PHE A 66 -2.45 -1.04 -3.38
C PHE A 66 -3.53 -0.34 -2.53
N LEU A 67 -4.42 0.45 -3.15
CA LEU A 67 -5.47 1.16 -2.44
C LEU A 67 -6.38 0.26 -1.58
N PRO A 68 -6.77 -0.97 -2.02
CA PRO A 68 -7.54 -1.88 -1.18
C PRO A 68 -6.86 -2.25 0.15
N ILE A 69 -5.52 -2.34 0.19
CA ILE A 69 -4.75 -2.57 1.43
C ILE A 69 -4.90 -1.36 2.36
N VAL A 70 -4.70 -0.16 1.82
CA VAL A 70 -4.72 1.09 2.60
C VAL A 70 -6.14 1.40 3.14
N LEU A 71 -7.18 1.05 2.40
CA LEU A 71 -8.57 1.23 2.82
C LEU A 71 -9.10 0.10 3.73
N ASN A 72 -8.37 -1.01 3.85
CA ASN A 72 -8.78 -2.11 4.71
C ASN A 72 -8.70 -1.69 6.19
N ARG A 73 -9.83 -1.69 6.89
CA ARG A 73 -9.94 -1.24 8.30
C ARG A 73 -9.27 -2.14 9.32
N GLU A 74 -9.00 -3.40 8.97
CA GLU A 74 -8.21 -4.29 9.82
C GLU A 74 -6.73 -3.85 9.81
N ILE A 75 -6.24 -3.47 8.63
CA ILE A 75 -4.87 -3.01 8.42
C ILE A 75 -4.72 -1.57 8.91
N PHE A 76 -5.56 -0.65 8.43
CA PHE A 76 -5.60 0.75 8.84
C PHE A 76 -6.89 1.06 9.58
N ASP A 77 -6.87 0.85 10.90
CA ASP A 77 -7.92 1.35 11.77
C ASP A 77 -7.89 2.88 11.85
N LYS A 78 -8.91 3.49 12.48
CA LYS A 78 -9.00 4.95 12.64
C LYS A 78 -7.75 5.53 13.30
N THR A 79 -7.18 4.82 14.26
CA THR A 79 -6.00 5.25 15.00
C THR A 79 -4.76 5.28 14.11
N THR A 80 -4.49 4.17 13.40
CA THR A 80 -3.35 4.02 12.50
C THR A 80 -3.44 5.02 11.35
N MET A 81 -4.61 5.15 10.72
CA MET A 81 -4.86 6.12 9.67
C MET A 81 -4.58 7.55 10.13
N THR A 82 -4.84 7.86 11.41
CA THR A 82 -4.56 9.19 11.95
C THR A 82 -3.07 9.45 12.15
N LYS A 83 -2.32 8.42 12.56
CA LYS A 83 -0.88 8.50 12.88
C LYS A 83 0.02 8.47 11.64
N VAL A 84 -0.33 7.67 10.64
CA VAL A 84 0.47 7.50 9.43
C VAL A 84 0.11 8.61 8.45
N LYS A 85 0.90 9.68 8.43
CA LYS A 85 0.67 10.85 7.57
C LYS A 85 0.70 10.47 6.08
N ALA A 86 1.63 9.60 5.69
CA ALA A 86 1.77 9.12 4.32
C ALA A 86 0.50 8.41 3.80
N ALA A 87 -0.22 7.68 4.66
CA ALA A 87 -1.48 7.04 4.28
C ALA A 87 -2.57 8.06 3.89
N LYS A 88 -2.70 9.14 4.67
CA LYS A 88 -3.63 10.24 4.35
C LYS A 88 -3.24 10.95 3.07
N GLN A 89 -1.94 11.21 2.89
CA GLN A 89 -1.43 11.87 1.69
C GLN A 89 -1.71 11.02 0.44
N PHE A 90 -1.41 9.71 0.50
CA PHE A 90 -1.70 8.79 -0.60
C PHE A 90 -3.18 8.77 -0.99
N ILE A 91 -4.09 8.69 0.00
CA ILE A 91 -5.54 8.75 -0.26
C ILE A 91 -5.93 10.07 -0.92
N GLN A 92 -5.38 11.19 -0.45
CA GLN A 92 -5.62 12.52 -1.02
C GLN A 92 -5.14 12.59 -2.47
N ASP A 93 -3.90 12.18 -2.74
CA ASP A 93 -3.28 12.20 -4.07
C ASP A 93 -4.09 11.40 -5.09
N VAL A 94 -4.52 10.19 -4.71
CA VAL A 94 -5.31 9.30 -5.55
C VAL A 94 -6.72 9.87 -5.80
N THR A 95 -7.34 10.45 -4.77
CA THR A 95 -8.67 11.06 -4.90
C THR A 95 -8.64 12.30 -5.77
N SER A 96 -7.61 13.15 -5.66
CA SER A 96 -7.44 14.34 -6.49
C SER A 96 -7.27 13.99 -7.98
N LYS A 97 -6.64 12.86 -8.31
CA LYS A 97 -6.59 12.35 -9.69
C LYS A 97 -7.97 11.95 -10.24
N THR A 98 -8.83 11.32 -9.42
CA THR A 98 -10.16 10.88 -9.89
C THR A 98 -11.12 12.03 -10.25
N VAL A 99 -10.89 13.23 -9.71
CA VAL A 99 -11.68 14.43 -10.07
C VAL A 99 -11.18 15.04 -11.38
N GLY A 100 -9.86 15.12 -11.59
CA GLY A 100 -9.27 15.69 -12.81
C GLY A 100 -9.50 14.85 -14.08
N ASN A 101 -9.68 13.52 -13.96
CA ASN A 101 -9.86 12.66 -15.13
C ASN A 101 -11.32 12.63 -15.66
N LYS A 102 -12.29 13.15 -14.90
CA LYS A 102 -13.71 13.18 -15.31
C LYS A 102 -14.09 14.41 -16.16
N GLU A 103 -13.27 15.46 -16.21
CA GLU A 103 -13.55 16.66 -17.02
C GLU A 103 -13.08 16.56 -18.48
N CYS A 104 -12.20 15.60 -18.83
CA CYS A 104 -11.72 15.44 -20.22
C CYS A 104 -12.54 14.46 -21.08
N ALA A 105 -13.48 13.69 -20.50
CA ALA A 105 -14.28 12.71 -21.26
C ALA A 105 -15.62 13.26 -21.79
N ALA A 106 -15.87 14.57 -21.65
CA ALA A 106 -17.08 15.22 -22.13
C ALA A 106 -16.75 16.42 -23.04
N LYS A 107 -16.09 16.15 -24.18
CA LYS A 107 -16.14 17.00 -25.37
C LYS A 107 -16.14 16.14 -26.63
#